data_AF-A0A355U5H2-F1
#
_entry.id   AF-A0A355U5H2-F1
#
_cell.length_a   1.000
_cell.length_b   1.000
_cell.length_c   1.000
_cell.angle_alpha   90.00
_cell.angle_beta   90.00
_cell.angle_gamma   90.00
#
_symmetry.space_group_name_H-M   'P 1'
#
loop_
_entity.id
_entity.type
_entity.pdbx_description
1 polymer ?
#
loop_
_entity_poly.entity_id
_entity_poly.type
_entity_poly.pdbx_seq_one_letter_code
_entity_poly.pdbx_strand_id
1 'polypeptide(L)'
;MADLQKVYDSCKKFYNDAYGVVSAMGLVYKKYHDPDYDPEILGLKFDLFVQFSLLQIAVADNDFDKNELLFIRDLTEKGDLVQYYNSLGGAYITWNQLYNADVYMIKDLLRFTEEEMNRMSTDFVTIVAGIDSLTEHNFLSDLQNDITCMILGLCSMDGKITKSETAQRCFILVLLNEIENIKRKI
;
A
#
# COMPACT_ATOMS: atom_id res chain seq x y z
N MET A 1 21.46 -0.15 -13.93
CA MET A 1 21.39 -0.64 -12.53
C MET A 1 21.57 0.47 -11.50
N ALA A 2 22.61 1.34 -11.58
CA ALA A 2 22.82 2.41 -10.60
C ALA A 2 21.72 3.49 -10.53
N ASP A 3 20.82 3.56 -11.53
CA ASP A 3 19.69 4.49 -11.55
C ASP A 3 18.47 3.93 -10.83
N LEU A 4 18.11 2.67 -11.09
CA LEU A 4 16.99 1.97 -10.42
C LEU A 4 17.21 1.83 -8.91
N GLN A 5 18.45 1.57 -8.47
CA GLN A 5 18.73 1.52 -7.03
C GLN A 5 18.48 2.87 -6.35
N LYS A 6 18.80 3.99 -7.01
CA LYS A 6 18.53 5.33 -6.44
C LYS A 6 17.03 5.62 -6.35
N VAL A 7 16.26 5.18 -7.35
CA VAL A 7 14.80 5.25 -7.33
C VAL A 7 14.28 4.45 -6.13
N TYR A 8 14.69 3.19 -5.99
CA TYR A 8 14.35 2.34 -4.86
C TYR A 8 14.72 2.97 -3.51
N ASP A 9 15.96 3.44 -3.34
CA ASP A 9 16.43 4.06 -2.10
C ASP A 9 15.62 5.32 -1.74
N SER A 10 15.18 6.07 -2.76
CA SER A 10 14.33 7.26 -2.55
C SER A 10 12.92 6.85 -2.14
N CYS A 11 12.33 5.87 -2.82
CA CYS A 11 11.02 5.32 -2.46
C CYS A 11 11.03 4.69 -1.07
N LYS A 12 12.13 4.07 -0.65
CA LYS A 12 12.28 3.52 0.69
C LYS A 12 12.23 4.61 1.77
N LYS A 13 12.72 5.81 1.49
CA LYS A 13 12.58 6.96 2.40
C LYS A 13 11.11 7.38 2.52
N PHE A 14 10.43 7.57 1.39
CA PHE A 14 8.99 7.89 1.39
C PHE A 14 8.16 6.83 2.10
N TYR A 15 8.50 5.55 1.92
CA TYR A 15 7.89 4.46 2.68
C TYR A 15 8.11 4.62 4.19
N ASN A 16 9.35 4.84 4.62
CA ASN A 16 9.69 4.98 6.04
C ASN A 16 8.99 6.18 6.68
N ASP A 17 8.89 7.31 5.96
CA ASP A 17 8.21 8.52 6.41
C ASP A 17 6.69 8.25 6.56
N ALA A 18 6.06 7.69 5.53
CA ALA A 18 4.64 7.33 5.56
C ALA A 18 4.32 6.28 6.65
N TYR A 19 5.15 5.24 6.77
CA TYR A 19 5.00 4.23 7.81
C TYR A 19 5.17 4.85 9.21
N GLY A 20 6.12 5.77 9.39
CA GLY A 20 6.32 6.51 10.62
C GLY A 20 5.08 7.28 11.05
N VAL A 21 4.42 7.95 10.10
CA VAL A 21 3.15 8.64 10.30
C VAL A 21 2.04 7.67 10.73
N VAL A 22 1.85 6.57 9.99
CA VAL A 22 0.82 5.57 10.31
C VAL A 22 1.08 4.94 11.69
N SER A 23 2.33 4.60 11.99
CA SER A 23 2.70 4.03 13.28
C SER A 23 2.42 4.99 14.43
N ALA A 24 2.74 6.28 14.27
CA ALA A 24 2.42 7.32 15.25
C ALA A 24 0.90 7.44 15.46
N MET A 25 0.10 7.40 14.40
CA MET A 25 -1.36 7.41 14.51
C MET A 25 -1.90 6.21 15.29
N GLY A 26 -1.36 5.01 15.05
CA GLY A 26 -1.73 3.81 15.80
C GLY A 26 -1.46 3.96 17.29
N LEU A 27 -0.33 4.56 17.67
CA LEU A 27 -0.01 4.85 19.07
C LEU A 27 -0.94 5.88 19.70
N VAL A 28 -1.32 6.93 18.95
CA VAL A 28 -2.29 7.94 19.42
C VAL A 28 -3.66 7.29 19.61
N TYR A 29 -4.12 6.48 18.66
CA TYR A 29 -5.38 5.75 18.77
C TYR A 29 -5.42 4.85 20.00
N LYS A 30 -4.35 4.07 20.24
CA LYS A 30 -4.23 3.27 21.45
C LYS A 30 -4.35 4.12 22.72
N LYS A 31 -3.62 5.23 22.76
CA LYS A 31 -3.53 6.07 23.97
C LYS A 31 -4.85 6.77 24.33
N TYR A 32 -5.63 7.19 23.34
CA TYR A 32 -6.77 8.10 23.55
C TYR A 32 -8.14 7.50 23.23
N HIS A 33 -8.20 6.39 22.48
CA HIS A 33 -9.46 5.79 22.04
C HIS A 33 -9.63 4.34 22.50
N ASP A 34 -8.60 3.50 22.33
CA ASP A 34 -8.68 2.08 22.67
C ASP A 34 -7.36 1.57 23.29
N PRO A 35 -7.23 1.55 24.63
CA PRO A 35 -6.00 1.13 25.31
C PRO A 35 -5.55 -0.31 24.99
N ASP A 36 -6.49 -1.18 24.61
CA ASP A 36 -6.23 -2.58 24.28
C ASP A 36 -5.83 -2.78 22.81
N TYR A 37 -5.95 -1.73 21.98
CA TYR A 37 -5.54 -1.74 20.59
C TYR A 37 -4.05 -2.06 20.43
N ASP A 38 -3.73 -2.95 19.49
CA ASP A 38 -2.37 -3.20 19.06
C ASP A 38 -1.99 -2.25 17.91
N PRO A 39 -1.10 -1.26 18.15
CA PRO A 39 -0.73 -0.27 17.14
C PRO A 39 -0.02 -0.87 15.94
N GLU A 40 0.58 -2.06 16.08
CA GLU A 40 1.26 -2.74 14.97
C GLU A 40 0.28 -3.13 13.86
N ILE A 41 -0.99 -3.40 14.20
CA ILE A 41 -2.05 -3.75 13.24
C ILE A 41 -2.23 -2.66 12.19
N LEU A 42 -2.13 -1.38 12.56
CA LEU A 42 -2.31 -0.29 11.59
C LEU A 42 -1.18 -0.26 10.55
N GLY A 43 0.05 -0.48 11.00
CA GLY A 43 1.22 -0.57 10.12
C GLY A 43 1.19 -1.82 9.24
N LEU A 44 0.74 -2.96 9.77
CA LEU A 44 0.54 -4.18 8.97
C LEU A 44 -0.49 -3.95 7.86
N LYS A 45 -1.65 -3.34 8.18
CA LYS A 45 -2.67 -2.99 7.19
C LYS A 45 -2.11 -2.04 6.11
N PHE A 46 -1.34 -1.04 6.52
CA PHE A 46 -0.70 -0.10 5.58
C PHE A 46 0.20 -0.80 4.56
N ASP A 47 1.10 -1.67 5.01
CA ASP A 47 2.00 -2.42 4.12
C ASP A 47 1.21 -3.26 3.11
N LEU A 48 0.14 -3.94 3.56
CA LEU A 48 -0.73 -4.73 2.68
C LEU A 48 -1.40 -3.86 1.61
N PHE A 49 -1.91 -2.68 1.99
CA PHE A 49 -2.53 -1.75 1.04
C PHE A 49 -1.52 -1.17 0.05
N VAL A 50 -0.30 -0.87 0.49
CA VAL A 50 0.79 -0.42 -0.40
C VAL A 50 1.13 -1.52 -1.39
N GLN A 51 1.44 -2.73 -0.93
CA GLN A 51 1.81 -3.85 -1.81
C GLN A 51 0.68 -4.20 -2.80
N PHE A 52 -0.57 -4.26 -2.32
CA PHE A 52 -1.73 -4.52 -3.17
C PHE A 52 -1.90 -3.47 -4.27
N SER A 53 -1.79 -2.20 -3.89
CA SER A 53 -1.96 -1.07 -4.80
C SER A 53 -0.85 -1.00 -5.85
N LEU A 54 0.39 -1.22 -5.44
CA LEU A 54 1.52 -1.24 -6.37
C LEU A 54 1.42 -2.43 -7.33
N LEU A 55 0.97 -3.61 -6.88
CA LEU A 55 0.68 -4.73 -7.78
C LEU A 55 -0.42 -4.41 -8.79
N GLN A 56 -1.49 -3.70 -8.39
CA GLN A 56 -2.54 -3.27 -9.33
C GLN A 56 -1.97 -2.41 -10.45
N ILE A 57 -1.03 -1.52 -10.13
CA ILE A 57 -0.38 -0.64 -11.10
C ILE A 57 0.56 -1.43 -12.01
N ALA A 58 1.45 -2.24 -11.44
CA ALA A 58 2.46 -2.99 -12.21
C ALA A 58 1.86 -4.00 -13.21
N VAL A 59 0.63 -4.47 -12.99
CA VAL A 59 -0.04 -5.35 -13.96
C VAL A 59 -0.90 -4.59 -14.97
N ALA A 60 -1.08 -3.28 -14.83
CA ALA A 60 -2.10 -2.52 -15.56
C ALA A 60 -1.94 -2.58 -17.08
N ASP A 61 -0.71 -2.51 -17.58
CA ASP A 61 -0.36 -2.48 -19.00
C ASP A 61 -0.22 -3.88 -19.64
N ASN A 62 -0.36 -4.96 -18.85
CA ASN A 62 -0.13 -6.35 -19.21
C ASN A 62 1.35 -6.72 -19.48
N ASP A 63 2.30 -5.89 -19.04
CA ASP A 63 3.74 -6.17 -19.11
C ASP A 63 4.31 -6.11 -17.69
N PHE A 64 4.32 -7.25 -16.98
CA PHE A 64 4.75 -7.27 -15.59
C PHE A 64 6.26 -7.49 -15.47
N ASP A 65 7.00 -6.46 -15.08
CA ASP A 65 8.46 -6.53 -14.98
C ASP A 65 8.94 -7.09 -13.64
N LYS A 66 10.05 -7.81 -13.70
CA LYS A 66 10.64 -8.47 -12.55
C LYS A 66 11.20 -7.47 -11.52
N ASN A 67 11.66 -6.31 -11.97
CA ASN A 67 12.16 -5.26 -11.06
C ASN A 67 11.00 -4.61 -10.30
N GLU A 68 9.82 -4.47 -10.91
CA GLU A 68 8.62 -3.99 -10.22
C GLU A 68 8.19 -4.95 -9.12
N LEU A 69 8.15 -6.27 -9.38
CA LEU A 69 7.81 -7.24 -8.35
C LEU A 69 8.80 -7.21 -7.17
N LEU A 70 10.11 -7.15 -7.47
CA LEU A 70 11.15 -7.05 -6.44
C LEU A 70 11.02 -5.74 -5.65
N PHE A 71 10.77 -4.63 -6.34
CA PHE A 71 10.49 -3.34 -5.72
C PHE A 71 9.33 -3.45 -4.73
N ILE A 72 8.19 -4.00 -5.16
CA ILE A 72 6.99 -4.12 -4.31
C ILE A 72 7.26 -4.96 -3.07
N ARG A 73 7.89 -6.13 -3.25
CA ARG A 73 8.21 -7.04 -2.16
C ARG A 73 9.15 -6.41 -1.13
N ASP A 74 10.20 -5.74 -1.60
CA ASP A 74 11.30 -5.27 -0.73
C ASP A 74 11.03 -3.87 -0.12
N LEU A 75 10.12 -3.08 -0.72
CA LEU A 75 9.80 -1.73 -0.27
C LEU A 75 9.25 -1.69 1.15
N THR A 76 8.44 -2.68 1.54
CA THR A 76 7.72 -2.73 2.82
C THR A 76 8.33 -3.78 3.76
N GLU A 77 8.11 -3.68 5.08
CA GLU A 77 8.90 -4.48 6.06
C GLU A 77 8.08 -5.26 7.09
N LYS A 78 6.83 -4.89 7.33
CA LYS A 78 6.02 -5.42 8.43
C LYS A 78 4.95 -6.36 7.93
N GLY A 79 4.23 -5.95 6.89
CA GLY A 79 3.21 -6.76 6.22
C GLY A 79 3.77 -7.50 5.02
N ASP A 80 3.24 -8.69 4.76
CA ASP A 80 3.51 -9.46 3.54
C ASP A 80 2.16 -9.91 2.97
N LEU A 81 1.80 -9.36 1.81
CA LEU A 81 0.54 -9.61 1.12
C LEU A 81 0.39 -11.07 0.72
N VAL A 82 1.48 -11.72 0.30
CA VAL A 82 1.45 -13.12 -0.06
C VAL A 82 1.23 -13.99 1.18
N GLN A 83 1.88 -13.66 2.31
CA GLN A 83 1.60 -14.34 3.57
C GLN A 83 0.17 -14.11 4.04
N TYR A 84 -0.34 -12.88 3.90
CA TYR A 84 -1.73 -12.57 4.22
C TYR A 84 -2.70 -13.40 3.38
N TYR A 85 -2.51 -13.49 2.06
CA TYR A 85 -3.34 -14.33 1.20
C TYR A 85 -3.28 -15.81 1.57
N ASN A 86 -2.10 -16.31 1.91
CA ASN A 86 -1.95 -17.70 2.37
C ASN A 86 -2.75 -17.95 3.66
N SER A 87 -2.87 -16.95 4.54
CA SER A 87 -3.65 -17.06 5.77
C SER A 87 -5.17 -17.16 5.55
N LEU A 88 -5.67 -16.71 4.39
CA LEU A 88 -7.09 -16.78 4.00
C LEU A 88 -7.52 -18.19 3.53
N GLY A 89 -6.58 -19.13 3.35
CA GLY A 89 -6.85 -20.56 3.41
C GLY A 89 -7.12 -21.29 2.09
N GLY A 90 -6.18 -21.29 1.12
CA GLY A 90 -6.32 -22.27 0.03
C GLY A 90 -5.13 -22.58 -0.87
N ALA A 91 -4.28 -21.60 -1.17
CA ALA A 91 -3.13 -21.81 -2.06
C ALA A 91 -1.88 -21.30 -1.37
N TYR A 92 -0.86 -22.14 -1.24
CA TYR A 92 0.47 -21.71 -0.82
C TYR A 92 1.13 -20.98 -1.99
N ILE A 93 0.96 -19.67 -2.02
CA ILE A 93 1.60 -18.77 -2.98
C ILE A 93 2.85 -18.20 -2.32
N THR A 94 3.87 -17.92 -3.13
CA THR A 94 5.13 -17.29 -2.75
C THR A 94 5.42 -16.16 -3.73
N TRP A 95 6.20 -15.16 -3.30
CA TRP A 95 6.71 -14.13 -4.21
C TRP A 95 7.43 -14.70 -5.43
N ASN A 96 8.14 -15.83 -5.27
CA ASN A 96 8.79 -16.55 -6.37
C ASN A 96 7.80 -17.17 -7.35
N GLN A 97 6.61 -17.60 -6.91
CA GLN A 97 5.56 -18.05 -7.80
C GLN A 97 4.96 -16.87 -8.57
N LEU A 98 4.74 -15.71 -7.93
CA LEU A 98 4.31 -14.50 -8.63
C LEU A 98 5.34 -14.05 -9.67
N TYR A 99 6.64 -14.19 -9.39
CA TYR A 99 7.72 -13.87 -10.32
C TYR A 99 7.70 -14.68 -11.62
N ASN A 100 7.15 -15.89 -11.56
CA ASN A 100 7.02 -16.78 -12.72
C ASN A 100 5.58 -16.90 -13.22
N ALA A 101 4.65 -16.16 -12.61
CA ALA A 101 3.24 -16.19 -12.98
C ALA A 101 3.01 -15.34 -14.23
N ASP A 102 2.01 -15.74 -15.01
CA ASP A 102 1.48 -14.91 -16.06
C ASP A 102 0.70 -13.72 -15.46
N VAL A 103 0.75 -12.57 -16.14
CA VAL A 103 0.15 -11.32 -15.64
C VAL A 103 -1.36 -11.46 -15.39
N TYR A 104 -2.06 -12.30 -16.15
CA TYR A 104 -3.49 -12.54 -15.95
C TYR A 104 -3.76 -13.31 -14.66
N MET A 105 -2.87 -14.20 -14.23
CA MET A 105 -3.00 -14.90 -12.94
C MET A 105 -2.88 -13.93 -11.76
N ILE A 106 -1.99 -12.93 -11.86
CA ILE A 106 -1.84 -11.90 -10.83
C ILE A 106 -3.07 -10.99 -10.81
N LYS A 107 -3.59 -10.61 -11.98
CA LYS A 107 -4.86 -9.87 -12.07
C LYS A 107 -6.02 -10.63 -11.43
N ASP A 108 -6.14 -11.93 -11.69
CA ASP A 108 -7.17 -12.78 -11.10
C ASP A 108 -7.04 -12.84 -9.57
N LEU A 109 -5.81 -12.96 -9.05
CA LEU A 109 -5.53 -12.91 -7.61
C LEU A 109 -5.94 -11.57 -6.99
N LEU A 110 -5.60 -10.46 -7.64
CA LEU A 110 -5.97 -9.11 -7.16
C LEU A 110 -7.49 -8.91 -7.14
N ARG A 111 -8.22 -9.39 -8.17
CA ARG A 111 -9.68 -9.33 -8.16
C ARG A 111 -10.29 -10.20 -7.06
N PHE A 112 -9.77 -11.40 -6.85
CA PHE A 112 -10.29 -12.32 -5.84
C PHE A 112 -10.13 -11.77 -4.42
N THR A 113 -9.10 -10.97 -4.18
CA THR A 113 -8.73 -10.48 -2.85
C THR A 113 -9.20 -9.04 -2.57
N GLU A 114 -9.79 -8.37 -3.57
CA GLU A 114 -10.27 -6.99 -3.45
C GLU A 114 -11.34 -6.83 -2.35
N GLU A 115 -12.26 -7.80 -2.20
CA GLU A 115 -13.28 -7.76 -1.14
C GLU A 115 -12.66 -7.80 0.26
N GLU A 116 -11.64 -8.64 0.47
CA GLU A 116 -10.92 -8.72 1.74
C GLU A 116 -10.12 -7.44 2.04
N MET A 117 -9.51 -6.83 1.01
CA MET A 117 -8.86 -5.52 1.16
C MET A 117 -9.85 -4.43 1.57
N ASN A 118 -11.03 -4.40 0.96
CA ASN A 118 -12.12 -3.48 1.33
C ASN A 118 -12.61 -3.71 2.78
N ARG A 119 -12.72 -4.97 3.20
CA ARG A 119 -13.13 -5.29 4.58
C ARG A 119 -12.09 -4.78 5.59
N MET A 120 -10.81 -4.99 5.31
CA MET A 120 -9.73 -4.53 6.19
C MET A 120 -9.59 -3.01 6.25
N SER A 121 -9.92 -2.31 5.16
CA SER A 121 -9.72 -0.86 5.05
C SER A 121 -10.65 -0.05 5.93
N THR A 122 -11.83 -0.58 6.28
CA THR A 122 -12.85 0.15 7.05
C THR A 122 -12.29 0.72 8.37
N ASP A 123 -11.65 -0.12 9.19
CA ASP A 123 -11.07 0.36 10.46
C ASP A 123 -9.87 1.28 10.21
N PHE A 124 -9.04 0.96 9.20
CA PHE A 124 -7.86 1.75 8.87
C PHE A 124 -8.25 3.19 8.53
N VAL A 125 -9.21 3.34 7.61
CA VAL A 125 -9.73 4.63 7.15
C VAL A 125 -10.35 5.40 8.32
N THR A 126 -11.12 4.72 9.17
CA THR A 126 -11.77 5.34 10.34
C THR A 126 -10.75 5.83 11.36
N ILE A 127 -9.74 5.02 11.70
CA ILE A 127 -8.68 5.37 12.65
C ILE A 127 -7.88 6.55 12.11
N VAL A 128 -7.41 6.48 10.87
CA VAL A 128 -6.59 7.55 10.27
C VAL A 128 -7.38 8.85 10.17
N ALA A 129 -8.63 8.82 9.70
CA ALA A 129 -9.47 10.01 9.63
C ALA A 129 -9.73 10.63 11.00
N GLY A 130 -10.03 9.78 12.00
CA GLY A 130 -10.26 10.21 13.38
C GLY A 130 -9.03 10.92 13.94
N ILE A 131 -7.86 10.28 13.90
CA ILE A 131 -6.63 10.86 14.45
C ILE A 131 -6.21 12.14 13.71
N ASP A 132 -6.22 12.12 12.37
CA ASP A 132 -5.81 13.28 11.59
C ASP A 132 -6.75 14.48 11.76
N SER A 133 -8.04 14.26 12.06
CA SER A 133 -8.98 15.33 12.42
C SER A 133 -8.74 15.94 13.81
N LEU A 134 -8.09 15.20 14.70
CA LEU A 134 -7.78 15.63 16.07
C LEU A 134 -6.42 16.33 16.19
N THR A 135 -5.64 16.38 15.11
CA THR A 135 -4.30 16.98 15.08
C THR A 135 -4.26 18.23 14.21
N GLU A 136 -3.47 19.23 14.61
CA GLU A 136 -3.27 20.44 13.80
C GLU A 136 -2.45 20.18 12.53
N HIS A 137 -1.62 19.14 12.55
CA HIS A 137 -0.80 18.73 11.41
C HIS A 137 -1.63 17.87 10.45
N ASN A 138 -1.50 18.13 9.14
CA ASN A 138 -2.24 17.41 8.10
C ASN A 138 -1.44 16.18 7.62
N PHE A 139 -1.44 15.13 8.43
CA PHE A 139 -0.74 13.88 8.11
C PHE A 139 -1.30 13.20 6.87
N LEU A 140 -2.59 13.38 6.56
CA LEU A 140 -3.18 12.84 5.34
C LEU A 140 -2.50 13.41 4.07
N SER A 141 -2.18 14.71 4.07
CA SER A 141 -1.47 15.32 2.94
C SER A 141 -0.05 14.76 2.78
N ASP A 142 0.64 14.48 3.88
CA ASP A 142 1.98 13.89 3.83
C ASP A 142 1.90 12.46 3.28
N LEU A 143 0.97 11.65 3.78
CA LEU A 143 0.72 10.30 3.27
C LEU A 143 0.42 10.31 1.77
N GLN A 144 -0.41 11.25 1.30
CA GLN A 144 -0.70 11.41 -0.13
C GLN A 144 0.55 11.68 -0.96
N ASN A 145 1.43 12.57 -0.50
CA ASN A 145 2.68 12.88 -1.18
C ASN A 145 3.60 11.66 -1.24
N ASP A 146 3.85 11.03 -0.10
CA ASP A 146 4.76 9.89 0.00
C ASP A 146 4.28 8.70 -0.84
N ILE A 147 2.98 8.40 -0.77
CA ILE A 147 2.36 7.32 -1.57
C ILE A 147 2.43 7.63 -3.06
N THR A 148 2.19 8.87 -3.47
CA THR A 148 2.32 9.28 -4.86
C THR A 148 3.76 9.11 -5.34
N CYS A 149 4.75 9.47 -4.53
CA CYS A 149 6.15 9.27 -4.86
C CYS A 149 6.54 7.78 -4.96
N MET A 150 5.99 6.92 -4.11
CA MET A 150 6.17 5.46 -4.23
C MET A 150 5.57 4.91 -5.54
N ILE A 151 4.38 5.37 -5.93
CA ILE A 151 3.73 4.98 -7.19
C ILE A 151 4.56 5.42 -8.41
N LEU A 152 5.03 6.67 -8.43
CA LEU A 152 5.88 7.17 -9.51
C LEU A 152 7.22 6.42 -9.60
N GLY A 153 7.75 6.01 -8.45
CA GLY A 153 8.93 5.15 -8.37
C GLY A 153 8.71 3.81 -9.04
N LEU A 154 7.59 3.14 -8.75
CA LEU A 154 7.22 1.87 -9.38
C LEU A 154 7.16 1.99 -10.90
N CYS A 155 6.41 2.97 -11.45
CA CYS A 155 6.30 3.18 -12.90
C CYS A 155 7.63 3.53 -13.59
N SER A 156 8.69 3.79 -12.81
CA SER A 156 10.04 4.01 -13.35
C SER A 156 10.91 2.75 -13.32
N MET A 157 10.44 1.66 -12.69
CA MET A 157 11.24 0.45 -12.47
C MET A 157 11.42 -0.41 -13.73
N ASP A 158 10.42 -0.42 -14.61
CA ASP A 158 10.48 -1.09 -15.92
C ASP A 158 11.08 -0.17 -17.03
N GLY A 159 11.27 1.11 -16.71
CA GLY A 159 11.80 2.15 -17.59
C GLY A 159 10.77 2.76 -18.56
N LYS A 160 9.47 2.46 -18.41
CA LYS A 160 8.40 2.97 -19.27
C LYS A 160 7.16 3.35 -18.46
N ILE A 161 6.91 4.65 -18.33
CA ILE A 161 5.64 5.12 -17.79
C ILE A 161 4.56 5.05 -18.87
N THR A 162 3.58 4.17 -18.69
CA THR A 162 2.44 4.02 -19.61
C THR A 162 1.21 4.79 -19.12
N LYS A 163 0.32 5.15 -20.06
CA LYS A 163 -0.97 5.77 -19.72
C LYS A 163 -1.85 4.83 -18.90
N SER A 164 -1.76 3.52 -19.14
CA SER A 164 -2.50 2.48 -18.42
C SER A 164 -2.18 2.50 -16.92
N GLU A 165 -0.91 2.56 -16.55
CA GLU A 165 -0.47 2.61 -15.15
C GLU A 165 -0.94 3.90 -14.47
N THR A 166 -0.77 5.05 -15.14
CA THR A 166 -1.19 6.35 -14.57
C THR A 166 -2.70 6.52 -14.44
N ALA A 167 -3.49 5.78 -15.24
CA ALA A 167 -4.96 5.79 -15.19
C ALA A 167 -5.52 4.63 -14.36
N GLN A 168 -4.67 3.70 -13.92
CA GLN A 168 -5.10 2.55 -13.15
C GLN A 168 -5.66 3.00 -11.82
N ARG A 169 -6.85 2.48 -11.48
CA ARG A 169 -7.41 2.68 -10.15
C ARG A 169 -6.49 2.01 -9.14
N CYS A 170 -5.96 2.83 -8.22
CA CYS A 170 -5.03 2.44 -7.18
C CYS A 170 -5.77 2.42 -5.83
N PHE A 171 -5.83 1.25 -5.19
CA PHE A 171 -6.63 1.03 -3.99
C PHE A 171 -6.29 2.00 -2.85
N ILE A 172 -5.00 2.19 -2.54
CA ILE A 172 -4.58 3.07 -1.46
C ILE A 172 -4.96 4.53 -1.73
N LEU A 173 -4.93 5.00 -2.98
CA LEU A 173 -5.42 6.35 -3.32
C LEU A 173 -6.93 6.48 -3.12
N VAL A 174 -7.70 5.40 -3.33
CA VAL A 174 -9.13 5.37 -2.96
C VAL A 174 -9.29 5.52 -1.45
N LEU A 175 -8.49 4.81 -0.65
CA LEU A 175 -8.54 4.92 0.80
C LEU A 175 -8.21 6.34 1.29
N LEU A 176 -7.19 6.99 0.73
CA LEU A 176 -6.85 8.38 1.08
C LEU A 176 -7.99 9.35 0.77
N ASN A 177 -8.70 9.14 -0.34
CA ASN A 177 -9.90 9.93 -0.66
C ASN A 177 -11.06 9.64 0.30
N GLU A 178 -11.23 8.39 0.73
CA GLU A 178 -12.23 8.01 1.74
C GLU A 178 -11.94 8.67 3.10
N ILE A 179 -10.68 8.67 3.53
CA ILE A 179 -10.23 9.37 4.75
C ILE A 179 -10.58 10.87 4.66
N GLU A 180 -10.21 11.53 3.56
CA GLU A 180 -10.54 12.95 3.32
C GLU A 180 -12.06 13.20 3.37
N ASN A 181 -12.86 12.30 2.79
CA ASN A 181 -14.32 12.40 2.80
C ASN A 181 -14.93 12.23 4.20
N ILE A 182 -14.34 11.38 5.05
CA ILE A 182 -14.77 11.25 6.45
C ILE A 182 -14.41 12.51 7.22
N LYS A 183 -13.19 13.03 7.07
CA LYS A 183 -12.74 14.26 7.74
C LYS A 183 -13.66 15.45 7.46
N ARG A 184 -14.17 15.59 6.23
CA ARG A 184 -15.11 16.67 5.86
C ARG A 184 -16.48 16.58 6.55
N LYS A 185 -16.81 15.44 7.18
CA LYS A 185 -18.08 15.20 7.86
C LYS A 185 -17.97 15.28 9.39
N ILE A 186 -16.75 15.35 9.93
CA ILE A 186 -16.44 15.52 11.35
C ILE A 186 -16.28 17.02 11.62
#